data_AF-A0A3P7DX72-F1
#
_entry.id   AF-A0A3P7DX72-F1
#
_cell.length_a   1.000
_cell.length_b   1.000
_cell.length_c   1.000
_cell.angle_alpha   90.00
_cell.angle_beta   90.00
_cell.angle_gamma   90.00
#
_symmetry.space_group_name_H-M   'P 1'
#
loop_
_entity.id
_entity.type
_entity.pdbx_description
1 polymer ?
#
loop_
_entity_poly.entity_id
_entity_poly.type
_entity_poly.pdbx_seq_one_letter_code
_entity_poly.pdbx_strand_id
1 'polypeptide(L)'
;MKPTILNAVLKLWNVIQSIRVEGPNDTTFDYPSICVKFPISPELDEIIANILMHKSSRLQEECVSNPLITAFKMFLNGDLNPKNDTIDQTILKLVADSISLDLLTSVYNFLGGITFDEKHRISGAKAIMLPYALRHSTVFQDNLAEKWELKLADFLLQYASNIIKTSLWTYETIAIESANGREQLIKMLLPSFLTLLLYTILCCCLPSWIYSRPWLAAGGVVSVAAAIISAIGLLLLLGYHITSVAYLMPFVIFSVGVDNVFITLSAWRSTSLIVSFELRMKKAFTDASLSITITSLTDLISFTVGCFAPFKSVQVQKG
;
A
#
# COMPACT_ATOMS: atom_id res chain seq x y z
N MET A 1 15.45 -24.14 12.20
CA MET A 1 14.78 -23.16 13.09
C MET A 1 14.69 -23.73 14.50
N LYS A 2 14.76 -22.92 15.56
CA LYS A 2 14.61 -23.41 16.95
C LYS A 2 13.16 -23.88 17.18
N PRO A 3 12.93 -25.02 17.87
CA PRO A 3 11.56 -25.54 18.09
C PRO A 3 10.68 -24.58 18.90
N THR A 4 11.27 -23.74 19.75
CA THR A 4 10.56 -22.69 20.50
C THR A 4 9.92 -21.64 19.58
N ILE A 5 10.60 -21.25 18.50
CA ILE A 5 10.08 -20.31 17.51
C ILE A 5 8.91 -20.95 16.76
N LEU A 6 9.06 -22.22 16.36
CA LEU A 6 8.03 -22.92 15.61
C LEU A 6 6.75 -23.13 16.44
N ASN A 7 6.89 -23.42 17.74
CA ASN A 7 5.76 -23.46 18.66
C ASN A 7 5.09 -22.08 18.83
N ALA A 8 5.87 -21.00 18.92
CA ALA A 8 5.32 -19.64 18.98
C ALA A 8 4.55 -19.25 17.69
N VAL A 9 5.07 -19.64 16.52
CA VAL A 9 4.41 -19.44 15.22
C VAL A 9 3.12 -20.27 15.14
N LEU A 10 3.15 -21.54 15.58
CA LEU A 10 1.95 -22.39 15.61
C LEU A 10 0.87 -21.81 16.54
N LYS A 11 1.26 -21.30 17.71
CA LYS A 11 0.34 -20.61 18.63
C LYS A 11 -0.29 -19.38 17.97
N LEU A 12 0.51 -18.55 17.29
CA LEU A 12 0.01 -17.40 16.56
C LEU A 12 -0.95 -17.81 15.43
N TRP A 13 -0.58 -18.83 14.65
CA TRP A 13 -1.43 -19.35 13.57
C TRP A 13 -2.78 -19.85 14.09
N ASN A 14 -2.81 -20.61 15.19
CA ASN A 14 -4.06 -21.06 15.81
C ASN A 14 -4.94 -19.88 16.25
N VAL A 15 -4.34 -18.82 16.82
CA VAL A 15 -5.09 -17.62 17.21
C VAL A 15 -5.66 -16.91 15.99
N ILE A 16 -4.87 -16.73 14.92
CA ILE A 16 -5.32 -16.10 13.68
C ILE A 16 -6.49 -16.87 13.06
N GLN A 17 -6.44 -18.21 13.06
CA GLN A 17 -7.54 -19.03 12.56
C GLN A 17 -8.84 -18.86 13.35
N SER A 18 -8.73 -18.55 14.64
CA SER A 18 -9.88 -18.33 15.53
C SER A 18 -10.48 -16.92 15.46
N ILE A 19 -9.89 -16.00 14.68
CA ILE A 19 -10.41 -14.64 14.53
C ILE A 19 -11.79 -14.72 13.85
N ARG A 20 -12.80 -14.18 14.56
CA ARG A 20 -14.19 -14.12 14.10
C ARG A 20 -14.55 -12.73 13.61
N VAL A 21 -15.34 -12.66 12.56
CA VAL A 21 -15.90 -11.44 12.00
C VAL A 21 -17.41 -11.54 11.92
N GLU A 22 -18.09 -10.45 12.23
CA GLU A 22 -19.54 -10.34 12.18
C GLU A 22 -20.02 -10.03 10.75
N GLY A 23 -20.85 -10.93 10.24
CA GLY A 23 -21.64 -10.74 9.04
C GLY A 23 -23.04 -10.17 9.33
N PRO A 24 -23.87 -9.98 8.30
CA PRO A 24 -25.26 -9.58 8.43
C PRO A 24 -26.05 -10.64 9.21
N ASN A 25 -27.05 -10.20 9.98
CA ASN A 25 -27.91 -11.05 10.81
C ASN A 25 -27.19 -11.77 11.97
N ASP A 26 -26.19 -11.12 12.58
CA ASP A 26 -25.50 -11.61 13.79
C ASP A 26 -24.75 -12.95 13.60
N THR A 27 -24.49 -13.32 12.34
CA THR A 27 -23.71 -14.50 12.00
C THR A 27 -22.22 -14.20 12.15
N THR A 28 -21.48 -15.02 12.88
CA THR A 28 -20.03 -14.90 12.99
C THR A 28 -19.31 -15.88 12.07
N PHE A 29 -18.35 -15.39 11.29
CA PHE A 29 -17.52 -16.17 10.38
C PHE A 29 -16.09 -16.24 10.91
N ASP A 30 -15.51 -17.43 10.93
CA ASP A 30 -14.10 -17.67 11.22
C ASP A 30 -13.27 -17.77 9.93
N TYR A 31 -11.94 -17.74 10.03
CA TYR A 31 -11.07 -17.81 8.84
C TYR A 31 -11.37 -19.04 7.95
N PRO A 32 -11.55 -20.27 8.48
CA PRO A 32 -11.89 -21.43 7.65
C PRO A 32 -13.19 -21.32 6.84
N SER A 33 -14.14 -20.48 7.27
CA SER A 33 -15.39 -20.25 6.53
C SER A 33 -15.24 -19.28 5.36
N ILE A 34 -14.25 -18.37 5.40
CA ILE A 34 -14.04 -17.31 4.39
C ILE A 34 -12.85 -17.56 3.46
N CYS A 35 -11.99 -18.51 3.81
CA CYS A 35 -10.79 -18.82 3.04
C CYS A 35 -11.12 -19.42 1.66
N VAL A 36 -10.20 -19.27 0.72
CA VAL A 36 -10.20 -20.07 -0.51
C VAL A 36 -9.82 -21.49 -0.16
N LYS A 37 -10.72 -22.41 -0.46
CA LYS A 37 -10.56 -23.84 -0.22
C LYS A 37 -10.05 -24.52 -1.49
N PHE A 38 -9.05 -25.37 -1.32
CA PHE A 38 -8.48 -26.18 -2.40
C PHE A 38 -8.78 -27.65 -2.15
N PRO A 39 -9.06 -28.43 -3.21
CA PRO A 39 -9.10 -29.88 -3.08
C PRO A 39 -7.72 -30.37 -2.65
N ILE A 40 -7.69 -31.29 -1.70
CA ILE A 40 -6.44 -31.94 -1.28
C ILE A 40 -5.88 -32.73 -2.46
N SER A 41 -4.58 -32.62 -2.72
CA SER A 41 -3.95 -33.40 -3.80
C SER A 41 -4.12 -34.89 -3.52
N PRO A 42 -4.40 -35.72 -4.54
CA PRO A 42 -4.64 -37.15 -4.35
C PRO A 42 -3.46 -37.86 -3.68
N GLU A 43 -2.23 -37.39 -3.93
CA GLU A 43 -1.00 -37.89 -3.30
C GLU A 43 -0.96 -37.63 -1.79
N LEU A 44 -1.41 -36.46 -1.33
CA LEU A 44 -1.46 -36.14 0.09
C LEU A 44 -2.59 -36.92 0.77
N ASP A 45 -3.73 -37.09 0.09
CA ASP A 45 -4.85 -37.89 0.61
C ASP A 45 -4.45 -39.37 0.77
N GLU A 46 -3.62 -39.92 -0.14
CA GLU A 46 -3.10 -41.29 -0.03
C GLU A 46 -2.09 -41.45 1.14
N ILE A 47 -1.22 -40.46 1.34
CA ILE A 47 -0.29 -40.43 2.48
C ILE A 47 -1.06 -40.30 3.80
N ILE A 48 -2.05 -39.40 3.84
CA ILE A 48 -2.94 -39.21 4.99
C ILE A 48 -3.72 -40.50 5.25
N ALA A 49 -4.28 -41.16 4.24
CA ALA A 49 -5.02 -42.41 4.38
C ALA A 49 -4.14 -43.54 4.95
N ASN A 50 -2.87 -43.60 4.56
CA ASN A 50 -1.93 -44.61 5.05
C ASN A 50 -1.45 -44.34 6.49
N ILE A 51 -1.40 -43.08 6.94
CA ILE A 51 -0.98 -42.69 8.30
C ILE A 51 -2.18 -42.67 9.27
N LEU A 52 -3.32 -42.16 8.81
CA LEU A 52 -4.54 -41.99 9.59
C LEU A 52 -5.53 -43.13 9.30
N MET A 53 -5.23 -44.33 9.82
CA MET A 53 -6.14 -45.49 9.78
C MET A 53 -7.48 -45.26 10.50
N HIS A 54 -7.70 -44.10 11.13
CA HIS A 54 -8.99 -43.70 11.68
C HIS A 54 -9.26 -42.22 11.42
N LYS A 55 -10.37 -41.96 10.69
CA LYS A 55 -11.17 -40.71 10.71
C LYS A 55 -10.84 -39.61 9.67
N SER A 56 -10.48 -39.94 8.43
CA SER A 56 -10.30 -38.96 7.33
C SER A 56 -11.60 -38.48 6.63
N SER A 57 -12.80 -38.84 7.12
CA SER A 57 -14.05 -38.64 6.35
C SER A 57 -14.56 -37.19 6.20
N ARG A 58 -13.71 -36.15 6.37
CA ARG A 58 -14.11 -34.73 6.21
C ARG A 58 -13.05 -33.79 5.62
N LEU A 59 -11.87 -34.27 5.24
CA LEU A 59 -10.82 -33.43 4.66
C LEU A 59 -10.89 -33.49 3.12
N GLN A 60 -11.97 -32.99 2.52
CA GLN A 60 -12.02 -32.83 1.05
C GLN A 60 -11.47 -31.48 0.60
N GLU A 61 -11.42 -30.51 1.51
CA GLU A 61 -11.06 -29.14 1.21
C GLU A 61 -10.28 -28.52 2.37
N GLU A 62 -9.11 -27.96 2.09
CA GLU A 62 -8.32 -27.19 3.06
C GLU A 62 -8.09 -25.76 2.59
N CYS A 63 -8.00 -24.82 3.55
CA CYS A 63 -7.52 -23.48 3.28
C CYS A 63 -6.02 -23.53 2.94
N VAL A 64 -5.55 -22.60 2.11
CA VAL A 64 -4.11 -22.39 1.91
C VAL A 64 -3.45 -22.15 3.27
N SER A 65 -2.45 -22.98 3.58
CA SER A 65 -1.66 -22.90 4.80
C SER A 65 -0.19 -23.18 4.48
N ASN A 66 0.72 -22.75 5.36
CA ASN A 66 2.13 -23.06 5.20
C ASN A 66 2.34 -24.58 5.48
N PRO A 67 2.84 -25.37 4.50
CA PRO A 67 2.97 -26.82 4.66
C PRO A 67 3.87 -27.22 5.83
N LEU A 68 4.84 -26.38 6.21
CA LEU A 68 5.72 -26.62 7.35
C LEU A 68 4.96 -26.52 8.69
N ILE A 69 4.00 -25.61 8.80
CA ILE A 69 3.15 -25.48 10.00
C ILE A 69 2.16 -26.64 10.07
N THR A 70 1.60 -27.06 8.94
CA THR A 70 0.71 -28.21 8.85
C THR A 70 1.43 -29.50 9.24
N ALA A 71 2.62 -29.74 8.70
CA ALA A 71 3.47 -30.88 9.07
C ALA A 71 3.83 -30.87 10.57
N PHE A 72 4.19 -29.70 11.12
CA PHE A 72 4.51 -29.58 12.55
C PHE A 72 3.29 -29.79 13.46
N LYS A 73 2.11 -29.34 13.02
CA LYS A 73 0.83 -29.60 13.71
C LYS A 73 0.51 -31.09 13.75
N MET A 74 0.68 -31.80 12.63
CA MET A 74 0.51 -33.25 12.55
C MET A 74 1.48 -33.99 13.48
N PHE A 75 2.74 -33.53 13.54
CA PHE A 75 3.75 -34.09 14.43
C PHE A 75 3.39 -33.91 15.92
N LEU A 76 2.94 -32.71 16.31
CA LEU A 76 2.58 -32.42 17.71
C LEU A 76 1.29 -33.10 18.18
N ASN A 77 0.31 -33.26 17.30
CA ASN A 77 -0.96 -33.92 17.63
C ASN A 77 -0.80 -35.44 17.84
N GLY A 78 0.41 -35.99 17.63
CA GLY A 78 0.71 -37.38 17.91
C GLY A 78 0.24 -38.37 16.83
N ASP A 79 -0.30 -37.89 15.71
CA ASP A 79 -0.62 -38.73 14.54
C ASP A 79 0.64 -39.31 13.87
N LEU A 80 1.81 -38.74 14.17
CA LEU A 80 3.12 -39.25 13.76
C LEU A 80 3.91 -39.89 14.91
N ASN A 81 3.27 -40.19 16.05
CA ASN A 81 3.98 -40.81 17.16
C ASN A 81 4.23 -42.29 16.82
N PRO A 82 5.50 -42.72 16.60
CA PRO A 82 5.81 -44.06 16.11
C PRO A 82 5.46 -45.08 17.19
N LYS A 83 4.35 -45.80 17.02
CA LYS A 83 3.96 -46.92 17.86
C LYS A 83 4.31 -48.25 17.18
N ASN A 84 5.59 -48.44 16.81
CA ASN A 84 6.35 -49.70 16.86
C ASN A 84 7.69 -49.58 16.11
N ASP A 85 8.77 -49.92 16.82
CA ASP A 85 10.15 -49.46 16.62
C ASP A 85 10.95 -49.95 15.39
N THR A 86 10.37 -50.63 14.40
CA THR A 86 11.19 -51.23 13.31
C THR A 86 10.67 -51.06 11.89
N ILE A 87 9.36 -51.01 11.68
CA ILE A 87 8.76 -50.88 10.34
C ILE A 87 8.63 -49.38 9.96
N ASP A 88 8.46 -48.53 10.98
CA ASP A 88 8.19 -47.11 10.82
C ASP A 88 9.41 -46.28 10.46
N GLN A 89 10.65 -46.69 10.71
CA GLN A 89 11.82 -45.92 10.26
C GLN A 89 11.97 -45.93 8.74
N THR A 90 11.63 -47.05 8.11
CA THR A 90 11.59 -47.19 6.66
C THR A 90 10.45 -46.39 6.08
N ILE A 91 9.27 -46.40 6.71
CA ILE A 91 8.12 -45.58 6.27
C ILE A 91 8.39 -44.09 6.53
N LEU A 92 9.01 -43.70 7.65
CA LEU A 92 9.44 -42.32 7.91
C LEU A 92 10.53 -41.86 6.93
N LYS A 93 11.47 -42.74 6.57
CA LYS A 93 12.42 -42.45 5.48
C LYS A 93 11.70 -42.35 4.15
N LEU A 94 10.77 -43.26 3.84
CA LEU A 94 10.00 -43.26 2.59
C LEU A 94 9.07 -42.04 2.51
N VAL A 95 8.50 -41.59 3.63
CA VAL A 95 7.67 -40.39 3.76
C VAL A 95 8.56 -39.15 3.67
N ALA A 96 9.70 -39.10 4.35
CA ALA A 96 10.67 -38.01 4.22
C ALA A 96 11.27 -37.92 2.81
N ASP A 97 11.48 -39.07 2.15
CA ASP A 97 11.99 -39.22 0.79
C ASP A 97 10.88 -39.19 -0.28
N SER A 98 9.59 -39.17 0.07
CA SER A 98 8.45 -38.95 -0.87
C SER A 98 7.83 -37.57 -0.75
N ILE A 99 8.03 -36.92 0.41
CA ILE A 99 8.00 -35.45 0.58
C ILE A 99 9.09 -34.76 -0.28
N SER A 100 9.90 -35.56 -1.00
CA SER A 100 10.94 -35.22 -1.96
C SER A 100 10.53 -34.23 -3.05
N LEU A 101 11.41 -33.24 -3.20
CA LEU A 101 11.46 -32.16 -4.17
C LEU A 101 10.26 -31.20 -4.21
N ASP A 102 9.02 -31.66 -4.33
CA ASP A 102 7.86 -30.78 -4.50
C ASP A 102 7.37 -30.14 -3.20
N LEU A 103 7.35 -30.87 -2.08
CA LEU A 103 7.10 -30.24 -0.79
C LEU A 103 8.29 -29.37 -0.39
N LEU A 104 9.52 -29.79 -0.73
CA LEU A 104 10.71 -28.99 -0.47
C LEU A 104 10.64 -27.66 -1.23
N THR A 105 10.34 -27.66 -2.54
CA THR A 105 10.14 -26.43 -3.36
C THR A 105 8.98 -25.60 -2.85
N SER A 106 7.89 -26.23 -2.42
CA SER A 106 6.77 -25.51 -1.78
C SER A 106 7.20 -24.83 -0.48
N VAL A 107 7.95 -25.52 0.39
CA VAL A 107 8.48 -24.98 1.65
C VAL A 107 9.53 -23.87 1.38
N TYR A 108 10.35 -24.00 0.33
CA TYR A 108 11.33 -22.99 -0.07
C TYR A 108 10.66 -21.63 -0.33
N ASN A 109 9.47 -21.62 -0.95
CA ASN A 109 8.74 -20.39 -1.26
C ASN A 109 8.17 -19.68 -0.02
N PHE A 110 8.00 -20.39 1.10
CA PHE A 110 7.47 -19.82 2.34
C PHE A 110 8.55 -19.51 3.40
N LEU A 111 9.83 -19.75 3.10
CA LEU A 111 10.94 -19.44 4.00
C LEU A 111 11.78 -18.29 3.44
N GLY A 112 12.13 -17.33 4.30
CA GLY A 112 12.94 -16.17 3.96
C GLY A 112 14.33 -16.22 4.60
N GLY A 113 15.36 -15.76 3.88
CA GLY A 113 16.73 -15.67 4.39
C GLY A 113 17.32 -17.02 4.76
N ILE A 114 17.22 -17.99 3.84
CA ILE A 114 17.64 -19.37 4.02
C ILE A 114 19.17 -19.46 4.07
N THR A 115 19.71 -20.25 5.01
CA THR A 115 21.13 -20.58 5.11
C THR A 115 21.33 -22.06 4.79
N PHE A 116 22.29 -22.37 3.93
CA PHE A 116 22.59 -23.74 3.52
C PHE A 116 23.79 -24.29 4.29
N ASP A 117 23.73 -25.60 4.57
CA ASP A 117 24.87 -26.38 5.05
C ASP A 117 25.81 -26.76 3.89
N GLU A 118 27.00 -27.28 4.18
CA GLU A 118 28.00 -27.72 3.18
C GLU A 118 27.45 -28.75 2.18
N LYS A 119 26.41 -29.49 2.58
CA LYS A 119 25.70 -30.48 1.74
C LYS A 119 24.53 -29.90 0.95
N HIS A 120 24.45 -28.58 0.79
CA HIS A 120 23.32 -27.86 0.17
C HIS A 120 21.95 -28.15 0.80
N ARG A 121 21.92 -28.53 2.09
CA ARG A 121 20.68 -28.73 2.85
C ARG A 121 20.31 -27.46 3.59
N ILE A 122 19.02 -27.22 3.82
CA ILE A 122 18.55 -26.09 4.62
C ILE A 122 19.04 -26.24 6.06
N SER A 123 20.01 -25.41 6.47
CA SER A 123 20.50 -25.35 7.85
C SER A 123 19.64 -24.41 8.71
N GLY A 124 19.06 -23.38 8.09
CA GLY A 124 18.25 -22.39 8.79
C GLY A 124 17.49 -21.46 7.86
N ALA A 125 16.58 -20.68 8.43
CA ALA A 125 15.85 -19.60 7.77
C ALA A 125 15.63 -18.47 8.77
N LYS A 126 15.65 -17.22 8.29
CA LYS A 126 15.47 -16.01 9.10
C LYS A 126 14.01 -15.59 9.26
N ALA A 127 13.17 -15.93 8.29
CA ALA A 127 11.75 -15.58 8.27
C ALA A 127 10.89 -16.75 7.80
N ILE A 128 9.62 -16.75 8.23
CA ILE A 128 8.59 -17.68 7.79
C ILE A 128 7.38 -16.87 7.30
N MET A 129 6.86 -17.23 6.14
CA MET A 129 5.67 -16.61 5.56
C MET A 129 4.45 -17.46 5.89
N LEU A 130 3.37 -16.82 6.36
CA LEU A 130 2.07 -17.46 6.59
C LEU A 130 1.08 -16.88 5.56
N PRO A 131 0.79 -17.61 4.47
CA PRO A 131 -0.20 -17.15 3.50
C PRO A 131 -1.62 -17.32 4.06
N TYR A 132 -2.46 -16.30 3.87
CA TYR A 132 -3.89 -16.38 4.13
C TYR A 132 -4.63 -15.91 2.86
N ALA A 133 -5.40 -16.81 2.25
CA ALA A 133 -6.10 -16.55 1.00
C ALA A 133 -7.61 -16.44 1.27
N LEU A 134 -8.18 -15.26 1.03
CA LEU A 134 -9.60 -14.97 1.25
C LEU A 134 -10.36 -15.01 -0.08
N ARG A 135 -11.64 -15.41 -0.02
CA ARG A 135 -12.52 -15.44 -1.20
C ARG A 135 -13.00 -14.02 -1.53
N HIS A 136 -12.85 -13.62 -2.79
CA HIS A 136 -13.30 -12.33 -3.31
C HIS A 136 -14.22 -12.50 -4.54
N SER A 137 -15.26 -13.33 -4.42
CA SER A 137 -16.14 -13.66 -5.57
C SER A 137 -17.45 -12.88 -5.59
N THR A 138 -17.83 -12.28 -4.46
CA THR A 138 -19.10 -11.55 -4.31
C THR A 138 -18.86 -10.35 -3.39
N VAL A 139 -19.61 -9.27 -3.57
CA VAL A 139 -19.54 -8.06 -2.73
C VAL A 139 -19.68 -8.38 -1.24
N PHE A 140 -20.49 -9.40 -0.90
CA PHE A 140 -20.62 -9.87 0.47
C PHE A 140 -19.32 -10.47 1.02
N GLN A 141 -18.66 -11.33 0.23
CA GLN A 141 -17.38 -11.93 0.61
C GLN A 141 -16.26 -10.89 0.66
N ASP A 142 -16.27 -9.91 -0.24
CA ASP A 142 -15.29 -8.81 -0.25
C ASP A 142 -15.36 -8.00 1.04
N ASN A 143 -16.57 -7.60 1.47
CA ASN A 143 -16.79 -6.88 2.73
C ASN A 143 -16.37 -7.73 3.94
N LEU A 144 -16.66 -9.03 3.92
CA LEU A 144 -16.28 -9.93 5.00
C LEU A 144 -14.75 -10.12 5.06
N ALA A 145 -14.09 -10.23 3.90
CA ALA A 145 -12.64 -10.30 3.79
C ALA A 145 -11.98 -9.00 4.29
N GLU A 146 -12.47 -7.84 3.85
CA GLU A 146 -12.03 -6.51 4.32
C GLU A 146 -12.07 -6.42 5.85
N LYS A 147 -13.22 -6.73 6.46
CA LYS A 147 -13.36 -6.73 7.92
C LYS A 147 -12.41 -7.69 8.62
N TRP A 148 -12.15 -8.86 8.05
CA TRP A 148 -11.20 -9.83 8.61
C TRP A 148 -9.77 -9.33 8.52
N GLU A 149 -9.37 -8.75 7.37
CA GLU A 149 -8.05 -8.16 7.17
C GLU A 149 -7.79 -7.01 8.14
N LEU A 150 -8.77 -6.11 8.33
CA LEU A 150 -8.69 -5.01 9.30
C LEU A 150 -8.52 -5.52 10.73
N LYS A 151 -9.34 -6.50 11.14
CA LYS A 151 -9.27 -7.09 12.47
C LYS A 151 -7.96 -7.82 12.72
N LEU A 152 -7.43 -8.50 11.70
CA LEU A 152 -6.12 -9.13 11.75
C LEU A 152 -5.00 -8.08 11.89
N ALA A 153 -5.08 -6.97 11.16
CA ALA A 153 -4.13 -5.86 11.26
C ALA A 153 -4.09 -5.27 12.67
N ASP A 154 -5.26 -4.95 13.24
CA ASP A 154 -5.36 -4.43 14.61
C ASP A 154 -4.81 -5.42 15.64
N PHE A 155 -5.12 -6.71 15.48
CA PHE A 155 -4.61 -7.76 16.35
C PHE A 155 -3.08 -7.86 16.28
N LEU A 156 -2.51 -7.85 15.07
CA LEU A 156 -1.05 -7.97 14.89
C LEU A 156 -0.28 -6.72 15.33
N LEU A 157 -0.88 -5.53 15.26
CA LEU A 157 -0.30 -4.30 15.81
C LEU A 157 -0.18 -4.35 17.34
N GLN A 158 -1.15 -4.98 18.01
CA GLN A 158 -1.14 -5.14 19.48
C GLN A 158 -0.35 -6.39 19.94
N TYR A 159 -0.03 -7.30 19.03
CA TYR A 159 0.65 -8.55 19.36
C TYR A 159 2.15 -8.32 19.63
N ALA A 160 2.50 -8.16 20.90
CA ALA A 160 3.89 -8.11 21.35
C ALA A 160 4.39 -9.50 21.76
N SER A 161 5.45 -10.00 21.13
CA SER A 161 6.15 -11.22 21.52
C SER A 161 7.65 -10.99 21.57
N ASN A 162 8.30 -11.48 22.64
CA ASN A 162 9.76 -11.41 22.78
C ASN A 162 10.50 -12.45 21.92
N ILE A 163 9.76 -13.36 21.26
CA ILE A 163 10.33 -14.49 20.52
C ILE A 163 10.24 -14.26 19.00
N ILE A 164 9.13 -13.67 18.54
CA ILE A 164 8.85 -13.47 17.11
C ILE A 164 8.49 -12.01 16.85
N LYS A 165 9.04 -11.47 15.77
CA LYS A 165 8.62 -10.17 15.22
C LYS A 165 7.69 -10.44 14.04
N THR A 166 6.47 -9.93 14.11
CA THR A 166 5.44 -10.09 13.08
C THR A 166 5.49 -8.90 12.11
N SER A 167 5.21 -9.18 10.85
CA SER A 167 4.95 -8.17 9.81
C SER A 167 3.75 -8.63 9.01
N LEU A 168 2.78 -7.73 8.81
CA LEU A 168 1.58 -8.00 8.04
C LEU A 168 1.63 -7.24 6.71
N TRP A 169 1.09 -7.85 5.67
CA TRP A 169 0.80 -7.20 4.40
C TRP A 169 -0.58 -7.68 3.95
N THR A 170 -1.53 -6.74 3.80
CA THR A 170 -2.88 -6.99 3.26
C THR A 170 -3.25 -5.92 2.24
N TYR A 171 -4.31 -6.17 1.48
CA TYR A 171 -4.81 -5.20 0.50
C TYR A 171 -5.31 -3.93 1.21
N GLU A 172 -6.06 -4.11 2.30
CA GLU A 172 -6.59 -2.99 3.09
C GLU A 172 -5.52 -2.16 3.78
N THR A 173 -4.41 -2.77 4.20
CA THR A 173 -3.30 -2.01 4.83
C THR A 173 -2.74 -0.95 3.87
N ILE A 174 -2.65 -1.26 2.57
CA ILE A 174 -2.19 -0.30 1.55
C ILE A 174 -3.21 0.82 1.36
N ALA A 175 -4.50 0.49 1.34
CA ALA A 175 -5.58 1.46 1.18
C ALA A 175 -5.63 2.44 2.37
N ILE A 176 -5.54 1.93 3.60
CA ILE A 176 -5.47 2.74 4.83
C ILE A 176 -4.23 3.62 4.83
N GLU A 177 -3.05 3.06 4.52
CA GLU A 177 -1.81 3.84 4.50
C GLU A 177 -1.85 4.95 3.44
N SER A 178 -2.44 4.66 2.27
CA SER A 178 -2.68 5.68 1.24
C SER A 178 -3.66 6.75 1.70
N ALA A 179 -4.73 6.38 2.41
CA ALA A 179 -5.70 7.32 2.97
C ALA A 179 -5.06 8.23 4.04
N ASN A 180 -4.22 7.66 4.91
CA ASN A 180 -3.45 8.41 5.90
C ASN A 180 -2.49 9.40 5.23
N GLY A 181 -1.77 8.95 4.20
CA GLY A 181 -0.91 9.82 3.39
C GLY A 181 -1.68 10.95 2.72
N ARG A 182 -2.87 10.67 2.17
CA ARG A 182 -3.78 11.68 1.61
C ARG A 182 -4.21 12.70 2.66
N GLU A 183 -4.61 12.27 3.85
CA GLU A 183 -4.98 13.21 4.92
C GLU A 183 -3.80 14.09 5.35
N GLN A 184 -2.61 13.52 5.43
CA GLN A 184 -1.40 14.28 5.75
C GLN A 184 -1.11 15.34 4.69
N LEU A 185 -1.28 15.02 3.40
CA LEU A 185 -1.14 15.97 2.30
C LEU A 185 -2.17 17.11 2.40
N ILE A 186 -3.44 16.80 2.67
CA ILE A 186 -4.49 17.81 2.87
C ILE A 186 -4.14 18.72 4.05
N LYS A 187 -3.67 18.15 5.17
CA LYS A 187 -3.25 18.92 6.36
C LYS A 187 -2.02 19.79 6.07
N MET A 188 -1.11 19.35 5.20
CA MET A 188 0.09 20.12 4.80
C MET A 188 -0.18 21.22 3.77
N LEU A 189 -1.26 21.13 2.99
CA LEU A 189 -1.60 22.11 1.95
C LEU A 189 -1.73 23.54 2.49
N LEU A 190 -2.39 23.72 3.63
CA LEU A 190 -2.59 25.05 4.23
C LEU A 190 -1.28 25.66 4.78
N PRO A 191 -0.46 24.93 5.58
CA PRO A 191 0.88 25.39 5.94
C PRO A 191 1.74 25.75 4.73
N SER A 192 1.73 24.95 3.67
CA SER A 192 2.48 25.25 2.43
C SER A 192 2.01 26.54 1.76
N PHE A 193 0.70 26.77 1.71
CA PHE A 193 0.15 28.03 1.20
C PHE A 193 0.61 29.23 2.04
N LEU A 194 0.55 29.12 3.37
CA LEU A 194 0.94 30.20 4.28
C LEU A 194 2.45 30.47 4.24
N THR A 195 3.30 29.45 4.20
CA THR A 195 4.75 29.62 4.12
C THR A 195 5.16 30.27 2.80
N LEU A 196 4.52 29.90 1.68
CA LEU A 196 4.80 30.51 0.39
C LEU A 196 4.22 31.93 0.28
N LEU A 197 3.06 32.20 0.85
CA LEU A 197 2.52 33.56 0.98
C LEU A 197 3.45 34.44 1.83
N LEU A 198 3.97 33.92 2.95
CA LEU A 198 4.94 34.62 3.76
C LEU A 198 6.26 34.85 3.00
N TYR A 199 6.77 33.81 2.33
CA TYR A 199 8.00 33.90 1.54
C TYR A 199 7.88 34.92 0.40
N THR A 200 6.77 34.92 -0.33
CA THR A 200 6.50 35.90 -1.41
C THR A 200 6.37 37.32 -0.85
N ILE A 201 5.71 37.51 0.29
CA ILE A 201 5.66 38.82 0.98
C ILE A 201 7.06 39.25 1.40
N LEU A 202 7.86 38.37 2.02
CA LEU A 202 9.23 38.68 2.45
C LEU A 202 10.12 39.04 1.26
N CYS A 203 10.06 38.28 0.17
CA CYS A 203 10.75 38.60 -1.07
C CYS A 203 10.28 39.93 -1.67
N CYS A 204 9.03 40.33 -1.44
CA CYS A 204 8.46 41.62 -1.86
C CYS A 204 8.83 42.80 -0.96
N CYS A 205 9.11 42.55 0.32
CA CYS A 205 9.55 43.53 1.31
C CYS A 205 11.00 43.92 1.07
N LEU A 206 11.24 44.71 0.03
CA LEU A 206 12.51 45.43 -0.14
C LEU A 206 12.54 46.65 0.81
N PRO A 207 13.73 47.11 1.23
CA PRO A 207 13.89 48.23 2.18
C PRO A 207 13.25 49.55 1.74
N SER A 208 12.87 49.66 0.47
CA SER A 208 12.28 50.86 -0.13
C SER A 208 10.77 50.69 -0.33
N TRP A 209 9.98 51.49 0.40
CA TRP A 209 8.50 51.55 0.33
C TRP A 209 7.95 51.74 -1.10
N ILE A 210 8.74 52.33 -2.00
CA ILE A 210 8.38 52.59 -3.40
C ILE A 210 8.40 51.30 -4.25
N TYR A 211 9.20 50.31 -3.88
CA TYR A 211 9.33 49.04 -4.60
C TYR A 211 8.45 47.92 -4.03
N SER A 212 8.13 48.01 -2.74
CA SER A 212 7.39 46.98 -2.02
C SER A 212 5.90 47.05 -2.33
N ARG A 213 5.45 46.26 -3.31
CA ARG A 213 4.02 46.01 -3.58
C ARG A 213 3.64 44.59 -3.18
N PRO A 214 3.60 44.27 -1.87
CA PRO A 214 3.27 42.93 -1.39
C PRO A 214 1.88 42.46 -1.88
N TRP A 215 0.96 43.40 -2.09
CA TRP A 215 -0.37 43.14 -2.64
C TRP A 215 -0.35 42.49 -4.03
N LEU A 216 0.64 42.81 -4.87
CA LEU A 216 0.72 42.23 -6.22
C LEU A 216 1.10 40.74 -6.14
N ALA A 217 2.06 40.40 -5.28
CA ALA A 217 2.44 39.01 -5.06
C ALA A 217 1.37 38.22 -4.31
N ALA A 218 0.76 38.80 -3.27
CA ALA A 218 -0.35 38.17 -2.55
C ALA A 218 -1.55 37.91 -3.49
N GLY A 219 -1.89 38.87 -4.35
CA GLY A 219 -2.93 38.70 -5.37
C GLY A 219 -2.61 37.58 -6.36
N GLY A 220 -1.35 37.44 -6.77
CA GLY A 220 -0.89 36.32 -7.60
C GLY A 220 -1.00 34.95 -6.92
N VAL A 221 -0.63 34.85 -5.65
CA VAL A 221 -0.76 33.59 -4.89
C VAL A 221 -2.23 33.21 -4.69
N VAL A 222 -3.09 34.18 -4.39
CA VAL A 222 -4.53 33.96 -4.25
C VAL A 222 -5.18 33.55 -5.58
N SER A 223 -4.76 34.14 -6.70
CA SER A 223 -5.30 33.77 -8.02
C SER A 223 -4.94 32.34 -8.41
N VAL A 224 -3.72 31.88 -8.10
CA VAL A 224 -3.29 30.48 -8.31
C VAL A 224 -4.14 29.52 -7.47
N ALA A 225 -4.37 29.85 -6.18
CA ALA A 225 -5.22 29.03 -5.32
C ALA A 225 -6.67 28.97 -5.85
N ALA A 226 -7.24 30.09 -6.29
CA ALA A 226 -8.56 30.13 -6.90
C ALA A 226 -8.63 29.29 -8.19
N ALA A 227 -7.59 29.33 -9.03
CA ALA A 227 -7.52 28.51 -10.25
C ALA A 227 -7.52 27.01 -9.94
N ILE A 228 -6.75 26.57 -8.93
CA ILE A 228 -6.73 25.16 -8.49
C ILE A 228 -8.12 24.73 -7.99
N ILE A 229 -8.75 25.53 -7.12
CA ILE A 229 -10.08 25.24 -6.59
C ILE A 229 -11.12 25.18 -7.72
N SER A 230 -11.06 26.11 -8.68
CA SER A 230 -11.94 26.12 -9.84
C SER A 230 -11.74 24.91 -10.75
N ALA A 231 -10.49 24.48 -10.98
CA ALA A 231 -10.19 23.31 -11.82
C ALA A 231 -10.70 22.02 -11.17
N ILE A 232 -10.46 21.85 -9.86
CA ILE A 232 -10.98 20.70 -9.09
C ILE A 232 -12.51 20.71 -9.08
N GLY A 233 -13.13 21.86 -8.83
CA GLY A 233 -14.59 22.02 -8.84
C GLY A 233 -15.21 21.68 -10.19
N LEU A 234 -14.56 22.09 -11.29
CA LEU A 234 -14.99 21.76 -12.66
C LEU A 234 -14.88 20.25 -12.93
N LEU A 235 -13.79 19.60 -12.51
CA LEU A 235 -13.63 18.15 -12.66
C LEU A 235 -14.71 17.38 -11.89
N LEU A 236 -14.99 17.80 -10.65
CA LEU A 236 -16.05 17.20 -9.84
C LEU A 236 -17.44 17.40 -10.48
N LEU A 237 -17.71 18.57 -11.07
CA LEU A 237 -18.97 18.85 -11.77
C LEU A 237 -19.16 17.98 -13.02
N LEU A 238 -18.07 17.62 -13.71
CA LEU A 238 -18.07 16.73 -14.87
C LEU A 238 -18.20 15.24 -14.49
N GLY A 239 -18.32 14.90 -13.20
CA GLY A 239 -18.52 13.53 -12.71
C GLY A 239 -17.23 12.71 -12.62
N TYR A 240 -16.07 13.37 -12.55
CA TYR A 240 -14.79 12.70 -12.40
C TYR A 240 -14.44 12.44 -10.93
N HIS A 241 -13.98 11.23 -10.62
CA HIS A 241 -13.52 10.87 -9.27
C HIS A 241 -12.04 11.21 -9.08
N ILE A 242 -11.73 11.91 -7.98
CA ILE A 242 -10.36 12.28 -7.61
C ILE A 242 -9.65 11.05 -7.01
N THR A 243 -8.60 10.58 -7.69
CA THR A 243 -7.75 9.48 -7.19
C THR A 243 -6.80 9.97 -6.10
N SER A 244 -6.25 9.08 -5.26
CA SER A 244 -5.27 9.45 -4.22
C SER A 244 -4.06 10.21 -4.79
N VAL A 245 -3.65 9.91 -6.03
CA VAL A 245 -2.53 10.59 -6.72
C VAL A 245 -2.90 12.03 -7.10
N ALA A 246 -4.16 12.29 -7.45
CA ALA A 246 -4.61 13.63 -7.83
C ALA A 246 -4.52 14.64 -6.67
N TYR A 247 -4.47 14.19 -5.41
CA TYR A 247 -4.22 15.06 -4.25
C TYR A 247 -2.81 15.67 -4.21
N LEU A 248 -1.85 15.13 -4.97
CA LEU A 248 -0.53 15.74 -5.13
C LEU A 248 -0.51 16.87 -6.16
N MET A 249 -1.49 16.89 -7.09
CA MET A 249 -1.52 17.86 -8.20
C MET A 249 -1.64 19.32 -7.74
N PRO A 250 -2.43 19.67 -6.70
CA PRO A 250 -2.45 21.03 -6.16
C PRO A 250 -1.06 21.56 -5.83
N PHE A 251 -0.18 20.74 -5.25
CA PHE A 251 1.18 21.17 -4.90
C PHE A 251 2.04 21.46 -6.13
N VAL A 252 1.92 20.63 -7.18
CA VAL A 252 2.63 20.83 -8.45
C VAL A 252 2.13 22.09 -9.16
N ILE A 253 0.81 22.24 -9.31
CA ILE A 253 0.20 23.39 -9.97
C ILE A 253 0.49 24.68 -9.19
N PHE A 254 0.48 24.61 -7.85
CA PHE A 254 0.84 25.74 -7.02
C PHE A 254 2.28 26.19 -7.25
N SER A 255 3.22 25.24 -7.37
CA SER A 255 4.63 25.53 -7.64
C SER A 255 4.82 26.23 -8.99
N VAL A 256 4.17 25.73 -10.04
CA VAL A 256 4.17 26.34 -11.39
C VAL A 256 3.53 27.73 -11.37
N GLY A 257 2.40 27.88 -10.67
CA GLY A 257 1.70 29.15 -10.55
C GLY A 257 2.53 30.22 -9.84
N VAL A 258 3.22 29.85 -8.76
CA VAL A 258 4.10 30.76 -8.00
C VAL A 258 5.32 31.17 -8.82
N ASP A 259 5.89 30.29 -9.65
CA ASP A 259 6.99 30.64 -10.57
C ASP A 259 6.60 31.80 -11.50
N ASN A 260 5.40 31.72 -12.10
CA ASN A 260 4.87 32.78 -12.96
C ASN A 260 4.67 34.13 -12.22
N VAL A 261 4.31 34.09 -10.93
CA VAL A 261 4.22 35.30 -10.09
C VAL A 261 5.60 35.94 -9.89
N PHE A 262 6.64 35.13 -9.66
CA PHE A 262 8.01 35.63 -9.51
C PHE A 262 8.58 36.19 -10.82
N ILE A 263 8.30 35.57 -11.97
CA ILE A 263 8.67 36.11 -13.29
C ILE A 263 8.02 37.49 -13.49
N THR A 264 6.73 37.61 -13.21
CA THR A 264 6.00 38.89 -13.30
C THR A 264 6.57 39.94 -12.36
N LEU A 265 6.89 39.56 -11.12
CA LEU A 265 7.49 40.46 -10.14
C LEU A 265 8.90 40.92 -10.55
N SER A 266 9.69 40.03 -11.13
CA SER A 266 11.02 40.34 -11.66
C SER A 266 10.94 41.33 -12.82
N ALA A 267 10.04 41.09 -13.78
CA ALA A 267 9.78 42.00 -14.90
C ALA A 267 9.23 43.36 -14.42
N TRP A 268 8.41 43.38 -13.38
CA TRP A 268 7.97 44.63 -12.76
C TRP A 268 9.14 45.41 -12.15
N ARG A 269 10.05 44.73 -11.45
CA ARG A 269 11.23 45.31 -10.82
C ARG A 269 12.28 45.83 -11.80
N SER A 270 12.38 45.23 -12.99
CA SER A 270 13.29 45.70 -14.03
C SER A 270 12.81 46.98 -14.75
N THR A 271 11.57 47.41 -14.54
CA THR A 271 11.05 48.65 -15.14
C THR A 271 11.67 49.91 -14.53
N SER A 272 12.00 50.88 -15.37
CA SER A 272 12.47 52.20 -14.92
C SER A 272 11.41 52.93 -14.09
N LEU A 273 11.80 53.47 -12.94
CA LEU A 273 10.94 54.27 -12.06
C LEU A 273 10.52 55.62 -12.65
N ILE A 274 11.23 56.10 -13.68
CA ILE A 274 11.04 57.44 -14.28
C ILE A 274 9.79 57.48 -15.16
N VAL A 275 9.33 56.31 -15.61
CA VAL A 275 8.25 56.17 -16.59
C VAL A 275 6.88 56.14 -15.91
N SER A 276 5.84 56.65 -16.59
CA SER A 276 4.45 56.60 -16.12
C SER A 276 3.99 55.18 -15.77
N PHE A 277 3.06 55.04 -14.81
CA PHE A 277 2.59 53.74 -14.33
C PHE A 277 2.08 52.83 -15.47
N GLU A 278 1.31 53.38 -16.40
CA GLU A 278 0.76 52.64 -17.55
C GLU A 278 1.86 52.09 -18.45
N LEU A 279 2.87 52.92 -18.76
CA LEU A 279 3.96 52.51 -19.64
C LEU A 279 4.90 51.51 -18.94
N ARG A 280 5.07 51.62 -17.61
CA ARG A 280 5.75 50.60 -16.79
C ARG A 280 4.99 49.28 -16.80
N MET A 281 3.68 49.31 -16.58
CA MET A 281 2.84 48.11 -16.61
C MET A 281 2.88 47.44 -17.97
N LYS A 282 2.75 48.20 -19.06
CA LYS A 282 2.88 47.69 -20.43
C LYS A 282 4.23 47.01 -20.65
N LYS A 283 5.33 47.65 -20.24
CA LYS A 283 6.68 47.10 -20.43
C LYS A 283 6.89 45.82 -19.61
N ALA A 284 6.51 45.83 -18.33
CA ALA A 284 6.58 44.66 -17.46
C ALA A 284 5.75 43.48 -17.99
N PHE A 285 4.51 43.75 -18.43
CA PHE A 285 3.64 42.71 -18.99
C PHE A 285 4.19 42.16 -20.30
N THR A 286 4.64 43.00 -21.23
CA THR A 286 5.22 42.55 -22.50
C THR A 286 6.44 41.65 -22.29
N ASP A 287 7.30 42.00 -21.34
CA ASP A 287 8.50 41.22 -21.05
C ASP A 287 8.15 39.90 -20.31
N ALA A 288 7.21 39.92 -19.35
CA ALA A 288 6.80 38.72 -18.62
C ALA A 288 5.91 37.77 -19.44
N SER A 289 5.02 38.30 -20.30
CA SER A 289 4.00 37.50 -20.99
C SER A 289 4.59 36.48 -21.95
N LEU A 290 5.70 36.81 -22.62
CA LEU A 290 6.38 35.89 -23.53
C LEU A 290 6.92 34.67 -22.76
N SER A 291 7.61 34.90 -21.64
CA SER A 291 8.15 33.83 -20.80
C SER A 291 7.04 32.96 -20.22
N ILE A 292 6.01 33.56 -19.62
CA ILE A 292 4.90 32.84 -18.99
C ILE A 292 4.12 32.00 -20.01
N THR A 293 3.92 32.51 -21.23
CA THR A 293 3.21 31.79 -22.30
C THR A 293 3.99 30.55 -22.74
N ILE A 294 5.31 30.66 -22.88
CA ILE A 294 6.17 29.52 -23.26
C ILE A 294 6.13 28.44 -22.18
N THR A 295 6.28 28.82 -20.90
CA THR A 295 6.22 27.87 -19.78
C THR A 295 4.84 27.20 -19.71
N SER A 296 3.77 28.00 -19.74
CA SER A 296 2.39 27.48 -19.65
C SER A 296 2.01 26.57 -20.82
N LEU A 297 2.47 26.87 -22.03
CA LEU A 297 2.23 26.03 -23.21
C LEU A 297 2.98 24.69 -23.09
N THR A 298 4.21 24.74 -22.60
CA THR A 298 5.02 23.53 -22.36
C THR A 298 4.37 22.64 -21.31
N ASP A 299 3.90 23.23 -20.21
CA ASP A 299 3.18 22.50 -19.15
C ASP A 299 1.87 21.91 -19.66
N LEU A 300 1.09 22.67 -20.44
CA LEU A 300 -0.15 22.19 -21.05
C LEU A 300 0.10 20.98 -21.95
N ILE A 301 1.11 21.04 -22.83
CA ILE A 301 1.46 19.91 -23.72
C ILE A 301 1.89 18.71 -22.88
N SER A 302 2.72 18.92 -21.87
CA SER A 302 3.24 17.85 -21.00
C SER A 302 2.12 17.15 -20.24
N PHE A 303 1.21 17.91 -19.63
CA PHE A 303 0.04 17.35 -18.94
C PHE A 303 -0.95 16.68 -19.90
N THR A 304 -1.11 17.23 -21.11
CA THR A 304 -1.97 16.63 -22.15
C THR A 304 -1.41 15.28 -22.59
N VAL A 305 -0.11 15.17 -22.85
CA VAL A 305 0.55 13.89 -23.16
C VAL A 305 0.41 12.92 -21.99
N GLY A 306 0.54 13.40 -20.76
CA GLY A 306 0.30 12.62 -19.55
C GLY A 306 -1.11 12.02 -19.46
N CYS A 307 -2.14 12.75 -19.92
CA CYS A 307 -3.51 12.26 -19.95
C CYS A 307 -3.72 11.08 -20.92
N PHE A 308 -2.91 10.98 -21.99
CA PHE A 308 -2.98 9.88 -22.93
C PHE A 308 -2.20 8.62 -22.49
N ALA A 309 -1.47 8.69 -21.36
CA ALA A 309 -0.78 7.53 -20.82
C ALA A 309 -1.78 6.43 -20.39
N PRO A 310 -1.45 5.13 -20.54
CA PRO A 310 -2.39 4.01 -20.33
C PRO A 310 -2.71 3.73 -18.85
N PHE A 311 -2.14 4.48 -17.91
CA PHE A 311 -2.28 4.22 -16.49
C PHE A 311 -3.58 4.84 -15.94
N LYS A 312 -4.48 3.98 -15.47
CA LYS A 312 -5.74 4.39 -14.81
C LYS A 312 -5.55 5.32 -13.60
N SER A 313 -4.37 5.33 -12.98
CA SER A 313 -4.06 6.24 -11.87
C SER A 313 -3.80 7.67 -12.32
N VAL A 314 -3.34 7.86 -13.57
CA VAL A 314 -3.03 9.15 -14.19
C VAL A 314 -4.26 9.73 -14.89
N GLN A 315 -5.11 8.85 -15.44
CA GLN A 315 -6.39 9.25 -16.01
C GLN A 315 -7.43 9.42 -14.92
N VAL A 316 -8.09 10.58 -14.88
CA VAL A 316 -9.23 10.76 -13.99
C VAL A 316 -10.39 9.91 -14.53
N GLN A 317 -10.90 8.99 -13.72
CA GLN A 317 -11.99 8.11 -14.14
C GLN A 317 -13.34 8.83 -14.01
N LYS A 318 -14.16 8.75 -15.07
CA LYS A 318 -15.60 8.98 -14.93
C LYS A 318 -16.17 7.80 -14.14
N GLY A 319 -16.99 8.11 -13.14
CA GLY A 319 -17.75 7.11 -12.39
C GLY A 319 -18.71 6.32 -13.27
#